data_AF-A0A349JF98-F1
#
_entry.id   AF-A0A349JF98-F1
#
_cell.length_a   1.000
_cell.length_b   1.000
_cell.length_c   1.000
_cell.angle_alpha   90.00
_cell.angle_beta   90.00
_cell.angle_gamma   90.00
#
_symmetry.space_group_name_H-M   'P 1'
#
loop_
_entity.id
_entity.type
_entity.pdbx_description
1 polymer ?
#
loop_
_entity_poly.entity_id
_entity_poly.type
_entity_poly.pdbx_seq_one_letter_code
_entity_poly.pdbx_strand_id
1 'polypeptide(L)'
;SAFGQRNPIYRLGGGAGIGFDYAFGGRGLLGGVFGPTSLSFGYLASNAANPTKGAGLFNGDYAAMGQLTFTPGRNLQVALNYNHGYFNRGNFGFDNGLGNGPGSLGGFTGTGVANSINGLSDGFAGFGARKVVSNSYGAQASLRLNPRFILGGWAGLTNARILGVGDARIWNYAVTLALPDLGKEGNLLGFVVGREPYLDKLEAAGSLSSFRNDQSWHLEGFYKYQLTDNISVTPGVIWVTNPNQNRDNDDIIIGTLRTTFMF
;
A
#
# COMPACT_ATOMS: atom_id res chain seq x y z
N SER A 1 -7.84 8.45 3.38
CA SER A 1 -8.10 7.01 3.45
C SER A 1 -6.82 6.24 3.81
N ALA A 2 -6.85 4.92 3.89
CA ALA A 2 -5.66 4.07 3.93
C ALA A 2 -4.79 4.21 2.66
N PHE A 3 -5.45 4.11 1.49
CA PHE A 3 -4.80 4.21 0.19
C PHE A 3 -4.07 5.54 0.01
N GLY A 4 -4.70 6.66 0.34
CA GLY A 4 -4.15 8.00 0.17
C GLY A 4 -2.96 8.37 1.05
N GLN A 5 -2.63 7.56 2.06
CA GLN A 5 -1.50 7.86 2.97
C GLN A 5 -0.12 7.54 2.36
N ARG A 6 -0.03 6.44 1.61
CA ARG A 6 1.23 5.89 1.06
C ARG A 6 0.96 4.69 0.16
N ASN A 7 1.94 4.36 -0.68
CA ASN A 7 1.92 3.17 -1.53
C ASN A 7 1.50 1.90 -0.74
N PRO A 8 0.49 1.16 -1.19
CA PRO A 8 0.06 -0.10 -0.60
C PRO A 8 1.15 -1.13 -0.32
N ILE A 9 2.29 -1.11 -1.02
CA ILE A 9 3.41 -2.06 -0.79
C ILE A 9 3.85 -2.12 0.67
N TYR A 10 3.76 -1.01 1.43
CA TYR A 10 4.08 -0.96 2.86
C TYR A 10 3.11 -1.71 3.78
N ARG A 11 2.02 -2.24 3.21
CA ARG A 11 0.98 -2.99 3.91
C ARG A 11 1.03 -4.48 3.61
N LEU A 12 1.96 -4.93 2.76
CA LEU A 12 2.19 -6.35 2.51
C LEU A 12 3.03 -6.93 3.66
N GLY A 13 2.38 -7.69 4.52
CA GLY A 13 2.95 -8.16 5.78
C GLY A 13 2.85 -7.12 6.89
N GLY A 14 3.33 -7.47 8.08
CA GLY A 14 3.26 -6.62 9.26
C GLY A 14 3.55 -7.41 10.53
N GLY A 15 3.13 -6.91 11.68
CA GLY A 15 3.41 -7.54 12.98
C GLY A 15 4.79 -7.17 13.54
N ALA A 16 5.40 -8.11 14.28
CA ALA A 16 6.67 -7.88 14.97
C ALA A 16 7.84 -8.01 13.98
N GLY A 17 8.90 -7.25 14.21
CA GLY A 17 10.01 -7.27 13.28
C GLY A 17 11.17 -6.36 13.64
N ILE A 18 12.12 -6.28 12.72
CA ILE A 18 13.30 -5.43 12.81
C ILE A 18 13.38 -4.55 11.57
N GLY A 19 13.82 -3.31 11.77
CA GLY A 19 14.08 -2.36 10.70
C GLY A 19 15.46 -1.74 10.90
N PHE A 20 16.17 -1.54 9.81
CA PHE A 20 17.46 -0.85 9.77
C PHE A 20 17.39 0.26 8.73
N ASP A 21 17.87 1.45 9.07
CA ASP A 21 17.99 2.56 8.14
C ASP A 21 19.42 3.08 8.17
N TYR A 22 19.99 3.25 6.98
CA TYR A 22 21.32 3.81 6.81
C TYR A 22 21.26 4.96 5.82
N ALA A 23 21.46 6.18 6.34
CA ALA A 23 21.60 7.38 5.54
C ALA A 23 23.06 7.60 5.13
N PHE A 24 23.29 7.82 3.83
CA PHE A 24 24.60 8.11 3.25
C PHE A 24 24.48 9.14 2.13
N GLY A 25 25.54 9.89 1.85
CA GLY A 25 25.53 10.89 0.76
C GLY A 25 25.82 12.33 1.16
N GLY A 26 26.71 12.54 2.14
CA GLY A 26 27.43 13.81 2.29
C GLY A 26 28.76 13.78 1.52
N ARG A 27 28.97 14.73 0.60
CA ARG A 27 30.22 15.04 -0.14
C ARG A 27 31.11 13.83 -0.51
N GLY A 28 30.70 13.06 -1.51
CA GLY A 28 31.51 11.99 -2.14
C GLY A 28 31.09 11.76 -3.60
N LEU A 29 31.77 10.85 -4.32
CA LEU A 29 31.65 10.61 -5.78
C LEU A 29 30.20 10.34 -6.26
N LEU A 30 29.32 9.86 -5.39
CA LEU A 30 27.88 9.61 -5.64
C LEU A 30 26.94 10.71 -5.11
N GLY A 31 27.43 11.64 -4.28
CA GLY A 31 26.64 12.69 -3.64
C GLY A 31 26.33 13.90 -4.53
N GLY A 32 26.99 14.04 -5.68
CA GLY A 32 26.78 15.16 -6.60
C GLY A 32 25.50 15.05 -7.43
N VAL A 33 25.11 13.83 -7.84
CA VAL A 33 23.98 13.60 -8.75
C VAL A 33 22.72 13.15 -8.01
N PHE A 34 22.86 12.32 -6.96
CA PHE A 34 21.72 11.74 -6.25
C PHE A 34 21.35 12.45 -4.93
N GLY A 35 22.21 13.37 -4.45
CA GLY A 35 22.00 14.06 -3.19
C GLY A 35 21.97 13.11 -1.98
N PRO A 36 21.36 13.52 -0.85
CA PRO A 36 21.16 12.65 0.30
C PRO A 36 20.42 11.38 -0.10
N THR A 37 21.00 10.23 0.26
CA THR A 37 20.49 8.90 -0.05
C THR A 37 20.27 8.13 1.25
N SER A 38 19.26 7.28 1.32
CA SER A 38 19.09 6.34 2.42
C SER A 38 18.73 4.96 1.89
N LEU A 39 19.22 3.95 2.59
CA LEU A 39 18.91 2.57 2.34
C LEU A 39 18.26 2.02 3.62
N SER A 40 17.01 1.58 3.49
CA SER A 40 16.23 1.02 4.57
C SER A 40 15.94 -0.46 4.29
N PHE A 41 16.02 -1.28 5.32
CA PHE A 41 15.63 -2.69 5.27
C PHE A 41 14.68 -3.00 6.41
N GLY A 42 13.76 -3.93 6.18
CA GLY A 42 12.81 -4.38 7.19
C GLY A 42 12.51 -5.85 7.05
N TYR A 43 12.29 -6.52 8.17
CA TYR A 43 11.70 -7.85 8.23
C TYR A 43 10.56 -7.81 9.22
N LEU A 44 9.36 -8.18 8.78
CA LEU A 44 8.14 -8.19 9.56
C LEU A 44 7.53 -9.59 9.52
N ALA A 45 7.03 -10.06 10.66
CA ALA A 45 6.34 -11.33 10.80
C ALA A 45 5.02 -11.16 11.57
N SER A 46 3.90 -11.45 10.90
CA SER A 46 2.56 -11.17 11.41
C SER A 46 2.20 -11.99 12.65
N ASN A 47 2.71 -13.22 12.73
CA ASN A 47 2.39 -14.21 13.75
C ASN A 47 3.61 -14.57 14.62
N ALA A 48 4.53 -13.62 14.82
CA ALA A 48 5.83 -13.85 15.46
C ALA A 48 5.76 -14.47 16.86
N ALA A 49 4.76 -14.10 17.66
CA ALA A 49 4.58 -14.58 19.03
C ALA A 49 3.89 -15.96 19.13
N ASN A 50 3.44 -16.53 18.01
CA ASN A 50 2.70 -17.79 18.00
C ASN A 50 3.67 -18.98 17.76
N PRO A 51 3.84 -19.91 18.72
CA PRO A 51 4.77 -21.03 18.60
C PRO A 51 4.22 -22.23 17.81
N THR A 52 2.98 -22.16 17.30
CA THR A 52 2.38 -23.26 16.54
C THR A 52 3.11 -23.52 15.21
N LYS A 53 3.03 -24.75 14.71
CA LYS A 53 3.69 -25.14 13.46
C LYS A 53 3.12 -24.34 12.28
N GLY A 54 4.00 -23.68 11.53
CA GLY A 54 3.62 -22.80 10.42
C GLY A 54 3.34 -21.34 10.84
N ALA A 55 3.65 -20.99 12.09
CA ALA A 55 3.64 -19.64 12.63
C ALA A 55 5.02 -19.28 13.23
N GLY A 56 5.12 -18.13 13.89
CA GLY A 56 6.34 -17.66 14.54
C GLY A 56 7.21 -16.81 13.61
N LEU A 57 8.33 -16.33 14.16
CA LEU A 57 9.20 -15.34 13.50
C LEU A 57 9.84 -15.85 12.21
N PHE A 58 10.18 -17.14 12.11
CA PHE A 58 10.95 -17.69 10.98
C PHE A 58 10.21 -18.77 10.17
N ASN A 59 9.10 -19.28 10.69
CA ASN A 59 8.34 -20.40 10.10
C ASN A 59 6.89 -20.00 9.78
N GLY A 60 6.53 -18.73 10.03
CA GLY A 60 5.23 -18.15 9.76
C GLY A 60 5.23 -17.20 8.57
N ASP A 61 4.21 -16.34 8.53
CA ASP A 61 4.12 -15.28 7.53
C ASP A 61 5.24 -14.27 7.75
N TYR A 62 5.87 -13.86 6.66
CA TYR A 62 6.86 -12.80 6.73
C TYR A 62 6.85 -11.92 5.49
N ALA A 63 7.33 -10.69 5.68
CA ALA A 63 7.65 -9.75 4.62
C ALA A 63 9.03 -9.16 4.88
N ALA A 64 9.92 -9.29 3.90
CA ALA A 64 11.25 -8.70 3.88
C ALA A 64 11.28 -7.57 2.84
N MET A 65 11.55 -6.35 3.29
CA MET A 65 11.51 -5.15 2.47
C MET A 65 12.90 -4.50 2.39
N GLY A 66 13.22 -3.97 1.22
CA GLY A 66 14.32 -3.03 1.00
C GLY A 66 13.80 -1.76 0.32
N GLN A 67 14.30 -0.61 0.71
CA GLN A 67 13.97 0.68 0.12
C GLN A 67 15.24 1.50 -0.10
N LEU A 68 15.40 2.01 -1.31
CA LEU A 68 16.39 3.01 -1.64
C LEU A 68 15.67 4.34 -1.85
N THR A 69 16.02 5.35 -1.07
CA THR A 69 15.51 6.71 -1.20
C THR A 69 16.65 7.63 -1.59
N PHE A 70 16.44 8.51 -2.55
CA PHE A 70 17.42 9.54 -2.89
C PHE A 70 16.71 10.86 -3.16
N THR A 71 17.38 11.95 -2.82
CA THR A 71 16.83 13.31 -2.89
C THR A 71 17.69 14.15 -3.83
N PRO A 72 17.49 14.01 -5.16
CA PRO A 72 18.26 14.77 -6.13
C PRO A 72 17.87 16.25 -6.06
N GLY A 73 18.81 17.07 -5.58
CA GLY A 73 18.58 18.49 -5.33
C GLY A 73 17.72 18.74 -4.07
N ARG A 74 17.04 19.89 -4.03
CA ARG A 74 16.26 20.29 -2.84
C ARG A 74 14.78 19.95 -2.93
N ASN A 75 14.26 19.73 -4.13
CA ASN A 75 12.82 19.76 -4.41
C ASN A 75 12.24 18.41 -4.87
N LEU A 76 13.09 17.44 -5.20
CA LEU A 76 12.66 16.13 -5.67
C LEU A 76 13.16 15.07 -4.69
N GLN A 77 12.27 14.16 -4.31
CA GLN A 77 12.59 12.92 -3.62
C GLN A 77 12.02 11.76 -4.42
N VAL A 78 12.81 10.70 -4.56
CA VAL A 78 12.43 9.47 -5.24
C VAL A 78 12.74 8.31 -4.31
N ALA A 79 11.85 7.31 -4.26
CA ALA A 79 12.12 6.06 -3.58
C ALA A 79 11.73 4.87 -4.45
N LEU A 80 12.56 3.83 -4.37
CA LEU A 80 12.33 2.53 -4.98
C LEU A 80 12.28 1.49 -3.88
N ASN A 81 11.25 0.65 -3.89
CA ASN A 81 11.00 -0.31 -2.83
C ASN A 81 10.83 -1.71 -3.44
N TYR A 82 11.34 -2.71 -2.75
CA TYR A 82 11.13 -4.11 -3.04
C TYR A 82 10.66 -4.83 -1.79
N ASN A 83 9.65 -5.69 -1.91
CA ASN A 83 9.14 -6.50 -0.82
C ASN A 83 8.99 -7.95 -1.27
N HIS A 84 9.69 -8.86 -0.58
CA HIS A 84 9.48 -10.30 -0.72
C HIS A 84 8.62 -10.79 0.44
N GLY A 85 7.55 -11.51 0.15
CA GLY A 85 6.64 -11.99 1.19
C GLY A 85 6.29 -13.46 1.03
N TYR A 86 6.11 -14.14 2.15
CA TYR A 86 5.52 -15.46 2.22
C TYR A 86 4.32 -15.41 3.17
N PHE A 87 3.19 -15.91 2.70
CA PHE A 87 1.92 -15.86 3.40
C PHE A 87 1.31 -17.26 3.44
N ASN A 88 0.90 -17.67 4.62
CA ASN A 88 0.09 -18.85 4.84
C ASN A 88 -1.33 -18.64 4.28
N ARG A 89 -2.09 -19.72 4.32
CA ARG A 89 -3.48 -19.78 3.86
C ARG A 89 -4.31 -18.70 4.54
N GLY A 90 -4.94 -17.85 3.74
CA GLY A 90 -5.78 -16.74 4.22
C GLY A 90 -5.00 -15.59 4.86
N ASN A 91 -3.69 -15.43 4.63
CA ASN A 91 -2.93 -14.32 5.23
C ASN A 91 -2.29 -13.40 4.18
N PHE A 92 -2.55 -13.62 2.90
CA PHE A 92 -2.10 -12.70 1.85
C PHE A 92 -3.02 -11.50 1.80
N GLY A 93 -2.45 -10.29 1.69
CA GLY A 93 -3.20 -9.05 1.46
C GLY A 93 -2.44 -7.79 1.83
N PHE A 94 -2.99 -6.65 1.42
CA PHE A 94 -2.48 -5.30 1.70
C PHE A 94 -3.10 -4.77 3.01
N ASP A 95 -2.87 -5.49 4.10
CA ASP A 95 -3.61 -5.40 5.37
C ASP A 95 -2.75 -5.18 6.61
N ASN A 96 -1.44 -4.95 6.44
CA ASN A 96 -0.46 -4.90 7.52
C ASN A 96 -0.29 -6.24 8.26
N GLY A 97 -0.44 -7.37 7.55
CA GLY A 97 -0.30 -8.70 8.13
C GLY A 97 -1.50 -9.13 8.97
N LEU A 98 -2.61 -8.40 8.88
CA LEU A 98 -3.88 -8.79 9.48
C LEU A 98 -4.52 -9.83 8.55
N GLY A 99 -4.84 -11.03 9.04
CA GLY A 99 -5.30 -12.12 8.17
C GLY A 99 -6.55 -11.79 7.33
N ASN A 100 -6.63 -12.39 6.15
CA ASN A 100 -7.78 -12.42 5.24
C ASN A 100 -8.40 -13.82 5.21
N GLY A 101 -9.46 -14.05 5.98
CA GLY A 101 -10.03 -15.37 6.17
C GLY A 101 -11.51 -15.46 5.81
N PRO A 102 -12.09 -16.67 5.73
CA PRO A 102 -13.54 -16.84 5.71
C PRO A 102 -14.15 -16.18 6.96
N GLY A 103 -14.76 -15.01 6.79
CA GLY A 103 -15.31 -14.17 7.87
C GLY A 103 -14.57 -12.85 8.14
N SER A 104 -13.40 -12.63 7.53
CA SER A 104 -12.64 -11.38 7.56
C SER A 104 -12.14 -11.05 6.15
N LEU A 105 -13.02 -10.45 5.35
CA LEU A 105 -12.65 -9.85 4.06
C LEU A 105 -12.20 -8.42 4.37
N GLY A 106 -10.95 -8.29 4.84
CA GLY A 106 -10.51 -7.13 5.62
C GLY A 106 -9.29 -6.38 5.08
N GLY A 107 -8.89 -6.66 3.83
CA GLY A 107 -7.82 -5.93 3.15
C GLY A 107 -7.88 -4.44 3.45
N PHE A 108 -6.81 -3.88 4.05
CA PHE A 108 -6.83 -2.49 4.53
C PHE A 108 -6.88 -1.48 3.36
N THR A 109 -6.48 -1.92 2.17
CA THR A 109 -6.64 -1.21 0.90
C THR A 109 -6.72 -2.19 -0.27
N GLY A 110 -7.44 -1.83 -1.33
CA GLY A 110 -7.55 -2.63 -2.53
C GLY A 110 -8.82 -3.45 -2.63
N THR A 111 -8.99 -4.08 -3.78
CA THR A 111 -10.14 -4.93 -4.07
C THR A 111 -10.08 -6.23 -3.26
N GLY A 112 -11.24 -6.79 -2.92
CA GLY A 112 -11.31 -8.11 -2.29
C GLY A 112 -10.75 -9.21 -3.19
N VAL A 113 -10.92 -9.09 -4.52
CA VAL A 113 -10.34 -10.03 -5.49
C VAL A 113 -8.80 -9.96 -5.50
N ALA A 114 -8.18 -8.79 -5.36
CA ALA A 114 -6.73 -8.68 -5.21
C ALA A 114 -6.24 -9.23 -3.88
N ASN A 115 -6.90 -8.88 -2.77
CA ASN A 115 -6.50 -9.29 -1.42
C ASN A 115 -6.69 -10.80 -1.18
N SER A 116 -7.61 -11.46 -1.87
CA SER A 116 -7.83 -12.91 -1.76
C SER A 116 -7.27 -13.72 -2.94
N ILE A 117 -6.69 -13.04 -3.94
CA ILE A 117 -6.32 -13.60 -5.25
C ILE A 117 -7.46 -14.44 -5.83
N ASN A 118 -8.62 -13.80 -6.06
CA ASN A 118 -9.85 -14.46 -6.51
C ASN A 118 -10.31 -15.60 -5.58
N GLY A 119 -10.17 -15.42 -4.26
CA GLY A 119 -10.48 -16.43 -3.25
C GLY A 119 -9.48 -17.58 -3.14
N LEU A 120 -8.42 -17.63 -3.95
CA LEU A 120 -7.48 -18.75 -3.95
C LEU A 120 -6.59 -18.77 -2.71
N SER A 121 -6.28 -17.63 -2.11
CA SER A 121 -5.54 -17.59 -0.84
C SER A 121 -6.41 -18.01 0.34
N ASP A 122 -7.72 -17.73 0.31
CA ASP A 122 -8.61 -17.84 1.47
C ASP A 122 -9.45 -19.13 1.44
N GLY A 123 -9.60 -19.72 0.25
CA GLY A 123 -10.43 -20.89 0.01
C GLY A 123 -11.91 -20.56 -0.17
N PHE A 124 -12.64 -21.48 -0.81
CA PHE A 124 -14.08 -21.41 -1.00
C PHE A 124 -14.65 -22.84 -1.07
N ALA A 125 -15.97 -22.98 -1.18
CA ALA A 125 -16.60 -24.29 -1.24
C ALA A 125 -16.01 -25.14 -2.39
N GLY A 126 -15.43 -26.30 -2.05
CA GLY A 126 -14.76 -27.18 -3.01
C GLY A 126 -13.31 -26.82 -3.34
N PHE A 127 -12.74 -25.76 -2.76
CA PHE A 127 -11.36 -25.35 -2.97
C PHE A 127 -10.67 -24.94 -1.65
N GLY A 128 -9.64 -25.70 -1.25
CA GLY A 128 -8.88 -25.40 -0.05
C GLY A 128 -7.91 -24.24 -0.24
N ALA A 129 -7.92 -23.31 0.72
CA ALA A 129 -7.01 -22.16 0.82
C ALA A 129 -5.54 -22.51 0.53
N ARG A 130 -4.83 -21.59 -0.12
CA ARG A 130 -3.45 -21.80 -0.59
C ARG A 130 -2.51 -20.76 -0.01
N LYS A 131 -1.25 -21.19 0.12
CA LYS A 131 -0.15 -20.32 0.52
C LYS A 131 0.29 -19.47 -0.67
N VAL A 132 0.79 -18.28 -0.39
CA VAL A 132 1.20 -17.31 -1.41
C VAL A 132 2.63 -16.86 -1.15
N VAL A 133 3.45 -16.84 -2.21
CA VAL A 133 4.74 -16.14 -2.21
C VAL A 133 4.60 -14.91 -3.09
N SER A 134 5.07 -13.75 -2.66
CA SER A 134 4.97 -12.52 -3.44
C SER A 134 6.32 -11.83 -3.61
N ASN A 135 6.50 -11.21 -4.77
CA ASN A 135 7.57 -10.25 -5.05
C ASN A 135 6.91 -8.96 -5.51
N SER A 136 7.07 -7.91 -4.72
CA SER A 136 6.44 -6.62 -4.95
C SER A 136 7.48 -5.54 -5.18
N TYR A 137 7.20 -4.67 -6.14
CA TYR A 137 8.07 -3.60 -6.61
C TYR A 137 7.29 -2.31 -6.53
N GLY A 138 7.90 -1.27 -5.96
CA GLY A 138 7.29 0.04 -5.81
C GLY A 138 8.23 1.13 -6.28
N ALA A 139 7.67 2.15 -6.90
CA ALA A 139 8.35 3.41 -7.17
C ALA A 139 7.45 4.55 -6.69
N GLN A 140 8.06 5.58 -6.11
CA GLN A 140 7.34 6.78 -5.67
C GLN A 140 8.23 8.01 -5.80
N ALA A 141 7.58 9.14 -6.05
CA ALA A 141 8.26 10.42 -6.19
C ALA A 141 7.43 11.53 -5.56
N SER A 142 8.14 12.54 -5.06
CA SER A 142 7.55 13.78 -4.54
C SER A 142 8.35 14.96 -5.05
N LEU A 143 7.68 15.86 -5.76
CA LEU A 143 8.22 17.06 -6.39
C LEU A 143 7.55 18.29 -5.77
N ARG A 144 8.34 19.06 -5.04
CA ARG A 144 7.95 20.38 -4.56
C ARG A 144 8.20 21.42 -5.65
N LEU A 145 7.17 21.80 -6.39
CA LEU A 145 7.26 22.84 -7.43
C LEU A 145 7.55 24.21 -6.80
N ASN A 146 6.87 24.52 -5.69
CA ASN A 146 7.12 25.69 -4.85
C ASN A 146 6.71 25.39 -3.40
N PRO A 147 7.00 26.26 -2.41
CA PRO A 147 6.67 25.99 -1.00
C PRO A 147 5.20 25.69 -0.71
N ARG A 148 4.28 26.10 -1.58
CA ARG A 148 2.82 25.92 -1.46
C ARG A 148 2.24 24.92 -2.46
N PHE A 149 3.08 24.21 -3.22
CA PHE A 149 2.62 23.25 -4.23
C PHE A 149 3.55 22.04 -4.30
N ILE A 150 3.01 20.89 -3.93
CA ILE A 150 3.69 19.59 -3.97
C ILE A 150 2.89 18.64 -4.84
N LEU A 151 3.55 18.04 -5.82
CA LEU A 151 3.02 16.97 -6.65
C LEU A 151 3.75 15.68 -6.27
N GLY A 152 3.01 14.63 -5.97
CA GLY A 152 3.57 13.33 -5.66
C GLY A 152 2.85 12.20 -6.36
N GLY A 153 3.33 10.99 -6.14
CA GLY A 153 2.66 9.81 -6.63
C GLY A 153 3.48 8.55 -6.42
N TRP A 154 2.84 7.42 -6.70
CA TRP A 154 3.44 6.11 -6.62
C TRP A 154 2.85 5.16 -7.66
N ALA A 155 3.61 4.12 -7.96
CA ALA A 155 3.16 2.93 -8.67
C ALA A 155 3.69 1.70 -7.95
N GLY A 156 2.93 0.61 -8.00
CA GLY A 156 3.30 -0.66 -7.40
C GLY A 156 2.84 -1.85 -8.24
N LEU A 157 3.71 -2.85 -8.33
CA LEU A 157 3.47 -4.13 -9.00
C LEU A 157 3.77 -5.26 -8.02
N THR A 158 2.82 -6.15 -7.80
CA THR A 158 2.97 -7.36 -7.00
C THR A 158 2.76 -8.58 -7.89
N ASN A 159 3.83 -9.36 -8.05
CA ASN A 159 3.75 -10.69 -8.65
C ASN A 159 3.59 -11.70 -7.50
N ALA A 160 2.47 -12.41 -7.48
CA ALA A 160 2.14 -13.40 -6.46
C ALA A 160 2.09 -14.80 -7.08
N ARG A 161 2.67 -15.78 -6.39
CA ARG A 161 2.62 -17.20 -6.75
C ARG A 161 1.76 -17.92 -5.73
N ILE A 162 0.66 -18.49 -6.19
CA ILE A 162 -0.24 -19.33 -5.40
C ILE A 162 0.32 -20.76 -5.47
N LEU A 163 0.87 -21.26 -4.35
CA LEU A 163 1.62 -22.51 -4.35
C LEU A 163 0.74 -23.70 -4.78
N GLY A 164 1.16 -24.38 -5.85
CA GLY A 164 0.46 -25.53 -6.42
C GLY A 164 -0.77 -25.17 -7.27
N VAL A 165 -0.96 -23.89 -7.64
CA VAL A 165 -2.11 -23.45 -8.44
C VAL A 165 -1.70 -22.59 -9.63
N GLY A 166 -0.86 -21.58 -9.43
CA GLY A 166 -0.50 -20.67 -10.51
C GLY A 166 0.07 -19.33 -10.03
N ASP A 167 0.04 -18.34 -10.91
CA ASP A 167 0.63 -17.02 -10.69
C ASP A 167 -0.41 -15.90 -10.92
N ALA A 168 -0.25 -14.80 -10.20
CA ALA A 168 -1.13 -13.64 -10.20
C ALA A 168 -0.32 -12.34 -10.26
N ARG A 169 -0.93 -11.32 -10.84
CA ARG A 169 -0.37 -9.97 -10.94
C ARG A 169 -1.34 -8.96 -10.39
N ILE A 170 -0.85 -8.11 -9.48
CA ILE A 170 -1.62 -7.04 -8.86
C ILE A 170 -0.91 -5.71 -9.11
N TRP A 171 -1.67 -4.69 -9.50
CA TRP A 171 -1.15 -3.34 -9.71
C TRP A 171 -1.83 -2.35 -8.77
N ASN A 172 -1.13 -1.25 -8.47
CA ASN A 172 -1.71 -0.06 -7.88
C ASN A 172 -0.93 1.17 -8.34
N TYR A 173 -1.57 2.33 -8.34
CA TYR A 173 -0.90 3.60 -8.62
C TYR A 173 -1.73 4.77 -8.13
N ALA A 174 -1.09 5.88 -7.81
CA ALA A 174 -1.78 7.13 -7.53
C ALA A 174 -0.90 8.34 -7.87
N VAL A 175 -1.59 9.46 -8.12
CA VAL A 175 -1.02 10.80 -8.15
C VAL A 175 -1.62 11.58 -7.00
N THR A 176 -0.80 12.40 -6.34
CA THR A 176 -1.21 13.23 -5.23
C THR A 176 -0.85 14.69 -5.47
N LEU A 177 -1.71 15.57 -5.00
CA LEU A 177 -1.49 17.01 -5.03
C LEU A 177 -1.71 17.56 -3.63
N ALA A 178 -0.78 18.40 -3.16
CA ALA A 178 -0.86 19.03 -1.86
C ALA A 178 -0.57 20.52 -1.98
N LEU A 179 -1.41 21.32 -1.32
CA LEU A 179 -1.32 22.78 -1.23
C LEU A 179 -1.18 23.18 0.25
N PRO A 180 0.05 23.20 0.79
CA PRO A 180 0.32 23.71 2.14
C PRO A 180 -0.05 25.19 2.27
N ASP A 181 -0.48 25.56 3.47
CA ASP A 181 -0.81 26.93 3.89
C ASP A 181 -1.87 27.61 3.01
N LEU A 182 -2.76 26.83 2.40
CA LEU A 182 -3.84 27.36 1.59
C LEU A 182 -4.88 28.07 2.47
N GLY A 183 -4.93 29.39 2.37
CA GLY A 183 -5.87 30.26 3.09
C GLY A 183 -5.42 30.70 4.48
N LYS A 184 -4.75 29.84 5.24
CA LYS A 184 -4.16 30.14 6.56
C LYS A 184 -2.91 29.27 6.76
N GLU A 185 -1.92 29.83 7.44
CA GLU A 185 -0.73 29.08 7.86
C GLU A 185 -1.13 27.84 8.69
N GLY A 186 -0.46 26.72 8.41
CA GLY A 186 -0.73 25.43 9.02
C GLY A 186 -1.83 24.62 8.32
N ASN A 187 -2.64 25.22 7.44
CA ASN A 187 -3.67 24.50 6.69
C ASN A 187 -3.07 23.64 5.56
N LEU A 188 -3.81 22.65 5.08
CA LEU A 188 -3.40 21.81 3.95
C LEU A 188 -4.60 21.33 3.15
N LEU A 189 -4.67 21.67 1.86
CA LEU A 189 -5.57 21.01 0.91
C LEU A 189 -4.81 19.87 0.23
N GLY A 190 -5.41 18.68 0.19
CA GLY A 190 -4.82 17.50 -0.44
C GLY A 190 -5.81 16.78 -1.34
N PHE A 191 -5.29 16.24 -2.44
CA PHE A 191 -6.02 15.37 -3.37
C PHE A 191 -5.21 14.11 -3.66
N VAL A 192 -5.91 12.99 -3.85
CA VAL A 192 -5.35 11.71 -4.31
C VAL A 192 -6.25 11.16 -5.39
N VAL A 193 -5.66 10.79 -6.53
CA VAL A 193 -6.37 10.10 -7.61
C VAL A 193 -5.55 8.89 -8.02
N GLY A 194 -6.17 7.72 -8.07
CA GLY A 194 -5.46 6.50 -8.43
C GLY A 194 -6.34 5.28 -8.51
N ARG A 195 -5.70 4.12 -8.59
CA ARG A 195 -6.34 2.81 -8.49
C ARG A 195 -5.71 2.03 -7.35
N GLU A 196 -6.55 1.62 -6.41
CA GLU A 196 -6.15 0.76 -5.31
C GLU A 196 -5.66 -0.61 -5.83
N PRO A 197 -5.00 -1.44 -5.00
CA PRO A 197 -4.59 -2.77 -5.42
C PRO A 197 -5.70 -3.57 -6.10
N TYR A 198 -5.50 -3.89 -7.37
CA TYR A 198 -6.46 -4.62 -8.20
C TYR A 198 -5.77 -5.83 -8.85
N LEU A 199 -6.51 -6.93 -8.98
CA LEU A 199 -6.00 -8.12 -9.65
C LEU A 199 -6.04 -7.85 -11.15
N ASP A 200 -4.86 -7.84 -11.78
CA ASP A 200 -4.68 -7.54 -13.20
C ASP A 200 -4.68 -8.81 -14.05
N LYS A 201 -3.95 -9.83 -13.58
CA LYS A 201 -3.80 -11.11 -14.27
C LYS A 201 -3.83 -12.25 -13.26
N LEU A 202 -4.45 -13.36 -13.66
CA LEU A 202 -4.42 -14.63 -12.93
C LEU A 202 -4.25 -15.77 -13.93
N GLU A 203 -3.15 -16.50 -13.80
CA GLU A 203 -2.84 -17.70 -14.57
C GLU A 203 -3.10 -18.91 -13.67
N ALA A 204 -4.25 -19.56 -13.87
CA ALA A 204 -4.67 -20.75 -13.14
C ALA A 204 -5.52 -21.66 -14.03
N ALA A 205 -5.65 -22.93 -13.66
CA ALA A 205 -6.37 -23.92 -14.46
C ALA A 205 -7.89 -23.67 -14.48
N GLY A 206 -8.50 -23.81 -15.66
CA GLY A 206 -9.95 -23.82 -15.83
C GLY A 206 -10.63 -22.56 -15.29
N SER A 207 -11.75 -22.74 -14.59
CA SER A 207 -12.57 -21.66 -14.06
C SER A 207 -11.91 -20.85 -12.94
N LEU A 208 -10.78 -21.31 -12.37
CA LEU A 208 -10.06 -20.60 -11.31
C LEU A 208 -9.47 -19.27 -11.79
N SER A 209 -9.17 -19.16 -13.09
CA SER A 209 -8.62 -17.95 -13.71
C SER A 209 -9.67 -16.91 -14.10
N SER A 210 -10.96 -17.21 -13.93
CA SER A 210 -12.04 -16.28 -14.27
C SER A 210 -12.26 -15.27 -13.16
N PHE A 211 -12.09 -13.99 -13.47
CA PHE A 211 -12.38 -12.87 -12.58
C PHE A 211 -12.75 -11.63 -13.41
N ARG A 212 -13.38 -10.64 -12.76
CA ARG A 212 -13.61 -9.32 -13.36
C ARG A 212 -12.46 -8.38 -13.03
N ASN A 213 -12.06 -7.59 -14.01
CA ASN A 213 -11.05 -6.54 -13.89
C ASN A 213 -11.57 -5.26 -14.55
N ASP A 214 -12.75 -4.80 -14.12
CA ASP A 214 -13.29 -3.53 -14.59
C ASP A 214 -12.49 -2.38 -13.95
N GLN A 215 -12.34 -1.29 -14.70
CA GLN A 215 -11.56 -0.14 -14.24
C GLN A 215 -12.24 0.51 -13.02
N SER A 216 -11.53 0.53 -11.90
CA SER A 216 -11.95 1.17 -10.65
C SER A 216 -11.07 2.38 -10.36
N TRP A 217 -11.64 3.47 -9.86
CA TRP A 217 -10.91 4.67 -9.48
C TRP A 217 -11.12 5.00 -8.02
N HIS A 218 -10.10 5.56 -7.39
CA HIS A 218 -10.15 6.14 -6.06
C HIS A 218 -9.84 7.63 -6.20
N LEU A 219 -10.79 8.47 -5.83
CA LEU A 219 -10.65 9.92 -5.79
C LEU A 219 -10.85 10.37 -4.35
N GLU A 220 -9.88 11.05 -3.78
CA GLU A 220 -9.94 11.58 -2.42
C GLU A 220 -9.57 13.05 -2.42
N GLY A 221 -10.33 13.86 -1.68
CA GLY A 221 -10.02 15.26 -1.40
C GLY A 221 -10.23 15.55 0.08
N PHE A 222 -9.29 16.26 0.71
CA PHE A 222 -9.38 16.61 2.13
C PHE A 222 -8.77 17.98 2.42
N TYR A 223 -9.27 18.65 3.45
CA TYR A 223 -8.75 19.95 3.87
C TYR A 223 -8.45 19.94 5.36
N LYS A 224 -7.18 19.98 5.75
CA LYS A 224 -6.77 20.18 7.13
C LYS A 224 -6.89 21.66 7.48
N TYR A 225 -7.82 21.97 8.37
CA TYR A 225 -7.99 23.29 8.97
C TYR A 225 -7.32 23.31 10.35
N GLN A 226 -6.29 24.14 10.50
CA GLN A 226 -5.57 24.36 11.74
C GLN A 226 -6.37 25.35 12.61
N LEU A 227 -7.05 24.85 13.64
CA LEU A 227 -7.87 25.66 14.55
C LEU A 227 -6.97 26.46 15.49
N THR A 228 -6.07 25.76 16.18
CA THR A 228 -5.04 26.30 17.10
C THR A 228 -3.73 25.58 16.84
N ASP A 229 -2.63 25.94 17.50
CA ASP A 229 -1.34 25.26 17.32
C ASP A 229 -1.39 23.77 17.71
N ASN A 230 -2.35 23.39 18.55
CA ASN A 230 -2.49 22.05 19.10
C ASN A 230 -3.67 21.26 18.51
N ILE A 231 -4.58 21.91 17.79
CA ILE A 231 -5.82 21.29 17.32
C ILE A 231 -6.00 21.54 15.82
N SER A 232 -6.21 20.46 15.08
CA SER A 232 -6.62 20.54 13.66
C SER A 232 -7.80 19.63 13.36
N VAL A 233 -8.63 20.05 12.42
CA VAL A 233 -9.79 19.30 11.92
C VAL A 233 -9.63 19.12 10.42
N THR A 234 -9.79 17.89 9.95
CA THR A 234 -9.60 17.49 8.55
C THR A 234 -10.86 16.79 8.04
N PRO A 235 -11.84 17.53 7.52
CA PRO A 235 -12.87 16.95 6.67
C PRO A 235 -12.25 16.41 5.36
N GLY A 236 -12.85 15.36 4.83
CA GLY A 236 -12.49 14.84 3.51
C GLY A 236 -13.60 13.99 2.91
N VAL A 237 -13.57 13.83 1.60
CA VAL A 237 -14.49 13.02 0.81
C VAL A 237 -13.68 12.05 -0.03
N ILE A 238 -14.13 10.81 -0.08
CA ILE A 238 -13.57 9.76 -0.94
C ILE A 238 -14.69 9.28 -1.86
N TRP A 239 -14.39 9.08 -3.14
CA TRP A 239 -15.25 8.47 -4.12
C TRP A 239 -14.51 7.30 -4.77
N VAL A 240 -15.08 6.11 -4.68
CA VAL A 240 -14.55 4.89 -5.27
C VAL A 240 -15.53 4.41 -6.35
N THR A 241 -15.07 4.37 -7.61
CA THR A 241 -15.88 3.88 -8.72
C THR A 241 -15.71 2.38 -8.90
N ASN A 242 -16.78 1.68 -9.29
CA ASN A 242 -16.75 0.24 -9.60
C ASN A 242 -16.01 -0.58 -8.51
N PRO A 243 -16.39 -0.46 -7.23
CA PRO A 243 -15.65 -1.04 -6.11
C PRO A 243 -15.49 -2.54 -6.30
N ASN A 244 -14.40 -3.10 -5.77
CA ASN A 244 -14.02 -4.49 -6.01
C ASN A 244 -13.85 -4.83 -7.51
N GLN A 245 -13.36 -3.86 -8.31
CA GLN A 245 -13.04 -4.00 -9.75
C GLN A 245 -14.19 -4.57 -10.59
N ASN A 246 -15.41 -4.12 -10.28
CA ASN A 246 -16.64 -4.61 -10.91
C ASN A 246 -17.59 -3.45 -11.20
N ARG A 247 -17.90 -3.22 -12.49
CA ARG A 247 -18.79 -2.12 -12.93
C ARG A 247 -20.27 -2.34 -12.64
N ASP A 248 -20.66 -3.55 -12.26
CA ASP A 248 -22.02 -3.85 -11.83
C ASP A 248 -22.25 -3.43 -10.36
N ASN A 249 -21.18 -3.05 -9.64
CA ASN A 249 -21.30 -2.50 -8.29
C ASN A 249 -21.47 -0.99 -8.35
N ASP A 250 -22.40 -0.47 -7.55
CA ASP A 250 -22.59 0.97 -7.38
C ASP A 250 -21.33 1.63 -6.79
N ASP A 251 -21.08 2.86 -7.22
CA ASP A 251 -20.03 3.70 -6.68
C ASP A 251 -20.23 3.97 -5.18
N ILE A 252 -19.11 4.09 -4.46
CA ILE A 252 -19.13 4.37 -3.02
C ILE A 252 -18.61 5.78 -2.77
N ILE A 253 -19.37 6.59 -2.03
CA ILE A 253 -18.94 7.91 -1.55
C ILE A 253 -18.83 7.85 -0.02
N ILE A 254 -17.68 8.26 0.52
CA ILE A 254 -17.37 8.20 1.94
C ILE A 254 -17.01 9.60 2.43
N GLY A 255 -17.80 10.13 3.35
CA GLY A 255 -17.44 11.32 4.13
C GLY A 255 -16.53 10.95 5.31
N THR A 256 -15.50 11.75 5.54
CA THR A 256 -14.56 11.55 6.65
C THR A 256 -14.35 12.84 7.42
N LEU A 257 -14.10 12.70 8.73
CA LEU A 257 -13.73 13.79 9.60
C LEU A 257 -12.65 13.29 10.56
N ARG A 258 -11.49 13.94 10.57
CA ARG A 258 -10.41 13.63 11.51
C ARG A 258 -10.10 14.85 12.34
N THR A 259 -10.07 14.69 13.66
CA THR A 259 -9.56 15.70 14.58
C THR A 259 -8.26 15.22 15.19
N THR A 260 -7.23 16.05 15.15
CA THR A 260 -5.91 15.76 15.73
C THR A 260 -5.63 16.74 16.86
N PHE A 261 -5.28 16.19 18.01
CA PHE A 261 -4.88 16.91 19.22
C PHE A 261 -3.40 16.61 19.51
N MET A 262 -2.59 17.65 19.71
CA MET A 262 -1.20 17.56 20.13
C MET A 262 -1.06 18.15 21.53
N PHE A 263 -0.59 17.33 22.48
CA PHE A 263 -0.40 17.70 23.89
C PHE A 263 1.09 17.81 24.22
#